data_AF-A0A2P2IEK7-F1
#
_entry.id   AF-A0A2P2IEK7-F1
#
_cell.length_a   1.000
_cell.length_b   1.000
_cell.length_c   1.000
_cell.angle_alpha   90.00
_cell.angle_beta   90.00
_cell.angle_gamma   90.00
#
_symmetry.space_group_name_H-M   'P 1'
#
loop_
_entity.id
_entity.type
_entity.pdbx_description
1 polymer ?
#
loop_
_entity_poly.entity_id
_entity_poly.type
_entity_poly.pdbx_seq_one_letter_code
_entity_poly.pdbx_strand_id
1 'polypeptide(L)'
;ESDFEDFSSRLRICALDLRFLTDVETFCAYISSEFLPKTSKSKFILINNAAQTIRRPPMFYRHLLITESKSYQQLNLPSNIFFDIPSSIQKLNGESSHHRIGNTSNTSVSLVNSVDFAQISNSAQASQMEVIPSDCHGHSCDDFPIGSFDENGQQLDLRQENSWTSNANEILPVELLEVHVINSIAPFCLITRLKSLMEKYHIAFIINVTAVEGQFSSYTKLSTHPHTNMAKSSLNMLTRTSAQEFAKSNIFMNSVDTGW
;
A
#
# COMPACT_ATOMS: atom_id res chain seq x y z
N GLU A 1 -7.48 1.35 22.51
CA GLU A 1 -8.83 1.96 22.55
C GLU A 1 -9.71 1.31 23.59
N SER A 2 -10.53 2.09 24.30
CA SER A 2 -11.43 1.60 25.35
C SER A 2 -12.57 0.72 24.82
N ASP A 3 -12.88 0.82 23.53
CA ASP A 3 -13.93 0.08 22.82
C ASP A 3 -13.39 -1.11 22.01
N PHE A 4 -12.12 -1.49 22.19
CA PHE A 4 -11.48 -2.57 21.44
C PHE A 4 -12.28 -3.88 21.48
N GLU A 5 -12.82 -4.24 22.65
CA GLU A 5 -13.61 -5.46 22.83
C GLU A 5 -14.91 -5.46 22.00
N ASP A 6 -15.43 -4.31 21.61
CA ASP A 6 -16.67 -4.19 20.82
C ASP A 6 -16.45 -4.54 19.33
N PHE A 7 -15.21 -4.55 18.86
CA PHE A 7 -14.88 -4.82 17.45
C PHE A 7 -13.77 -5.83 17.21
N SER A 8 -12.99 -6.21 18.23
CA SER A 8 -11.85 -7.13 18.11
C SER A 8 -12.20 -8.43 17.40
N SER A 9 -13.37 -9.01 17.69
CA SER A 9 -13.89 -10.23 17.04
C SER A 9 -14.18 -10.08 15.55
N ARG A 10 -14.34 -8.84 15.06
CA ARG A 10 -14.61 -8.51 13.66
C ARG A 10 -13.39 -7.93 12.94
N LEU A 11 -12.33 -7.62 13.67
CA LEU A 11 -11.09 -7.08 13.10
C LEU A 11 -10.40 -8.16 12.27
N ARG A 12 -10.01 -7.81 11.05
CA ARG A 12 -9.18 -8.64 10.18
C ARG A 12 -7.99 -7.83 9.70
N ILE A 13 -6.79 -8.38 9.84
CA ILE A 13 -5.52 -7.84 9.38
C ILE A 13 -5.00 -8.77 8.30
N CYS A 14 -4.74 -8.19 7.13
CA CYS A 14 -4.18 -8.88 5.98
C CYS A 14 -2.90 -8.14 5.57
N ALA A 15 -1.81 -8.88 5.36
CA ALA A 15 -0.64 -8.31 4.73
C ALA A 15 -0.97 -8.01 3.25
N LEU A 16 -0.59 -6.82 2.78
CA LEU A 16 -0.78 -6.43 1.39
C LEU A 16 0.36 -5.49 0.99
N ASP A 17 1.17 -5.92 0.02
CA ASP A 17 2.21 -5.08 -0.54
C ASP A 17 1.66 -4.31 -1.75
N LEU A 18 1.48 -3.01 -1.55
CA LEU A 18 0.91 -2.13 -2.56
C LEU A 18 1.81 -1.97 -3.79
N ARG A 19 3.08 -2.39 -3.74
CA ARG A 19 4.01 -2.39 -4.89
C ARG A 19 3.66 -3.49 -5.89
N PHE A 20 3.05 -4.59 -5.43
CA PHE A 20 2.65 -5.72 -6.26
C PHE A 20 1.16 -5.63 -6.61
N LEU A 21 0.85 -4.95 -7.72
CA LEU A 21 -0.54 -4.70 -8.11
C LEU A 21 -1.37 -5.97 -8.36
N THR A 22 -0.74 -7.08 -8.73
CA THR A 22 -1.41 -8.39 -8.82
C THR A 22 -1.98 -8.85 -7.49
N ASP A 23 -1.28 -8.57 -6.39
CA ASP A 23 -1.71 -8.91 -5.04
C ASP A 23 -2.85 -7.98 -4.60
N VAL A 24 -2.79 -6.70 -4.99
CA VAL A 24 -3.89 -5.73 -4.79
C VAL A 24 -5.16 -6.17 -5.51
N GLU A 25 -5.06 -6.65 -6.76
CA GLU A 25 -6.22 -7.16 -7.50
C GLU A 25 -6.77 -8.44 -6.90
N THR A 26 -5.89 -9.36 -6.48
CA THR A 26 -6.27 -10.60 -5.79
C THR A 26 -6.96 -10.30 -4.46
N PHE A 27 -6.47 -9.31 -3.72
CA PHE A 27 -7.11 -8.81 -2.52
C PHE A 27 -8.49 -8.21 -2.81
N CYS A 28 -8.65 -7.43 -3.88
CA CYS A 28 -9.96 -6.90 -4.26
C CYS A 28 -10.97 -8.00 -4.59
N ALA A 29 -10.52 -9.07 -5.26
CA ALA A 29 -11.37 -10.24 -5.56
C ALA A 29 -11.81 -10.94 -4.27
N TYR A 30 -10.90 -11.13 -3.32
CA TYR A 30 -11.21 -11.68 -1.98
C TYR A 30 -12.21 -10.81 -1.21
N ILE A 31 -11.98 -9.50 -1.15
CA ILE A 31 -12.90 -8.60 -0.45
C ILE A 31 -14.30 -8.64 -1.09
N SER A 32 -14.36 -8.73 -2.42
CA SER A 32 -15.61 -8.82 -3.17
C SER A 32 -16.38 -10.12 -2.96
N SER A 33 -15.71 -11.23 -2.67
CA SER A 33 -16.35 -12.52 -2.38
C SER A 33 -16.81 -12.61 -0.92
N GLU A 34 -15.99 -12.14 0.01
CA GLU A 34 -16.22 -12.34 1.45
C GLU A 34 -17.15 -11.30 2.07
N PHE A 35 -17.06 -10.04 1.63
CA PHE A 35 -17.71 -8.93 2.30
C PHE A 35 -18.91 -8.42 1.51
N LEU A 36 -19.88 -9.29 1.27
CA LEU A 36 -21.19 -8.90 0.75
C LEU A 36 -22.03 -8.22 1.86
N PRO A 37 -22.94 -7.28 1.50
CA PRO A 37 -23.79 -6.60 2.47
C PRO A 37 -24.70 -7.60 3.20
N LYS A 38 -24.70 -7.56 4.53
CA LYS A 38 -25.52 -8.47 5.37
C LYS A 38 -26.98 -8.04 5.48
N THR A 39 -27.24 -6.75 5.27
CA THR A 39 -28.57 -6.12 5.34
C THR A 39 -28.70 -5.01 4.31
N SER A 40 -29.92 -4.60 4.01
CA SER A 40 -30.22 -3.46 3.11
C SER A 40 -29.73 -2.10 3.63
N LYS A 41 -29.28 -2.00 4.89
CA LYS A 41 -28.72 -0.79 5.50
C LYS A 41 -27.20 -0.85 5.70
N SER A 42 -26.56 -1.90 5.20
CA SER A 42 -25.11 -2.07 5.34
C SER A 42 -24.39 -0.92 4.64
N LYS A 43 -23.31 -0.43 5.27
CA LYS A 43 -22.47 0.63 4.73
C LYS A 43 -21.08 0.07 4.42
N PHE A 44 -20.44 0.61 3.40
CA PHE A 44 -19.06 0.28 3.07
C PHE A 44 -18.18 1.51 3.23
N ILE A 45 -17.00 1.37 3.81
CA ILE A 45 -16.03 2.47 3.94
C ILE A 45 -14.67 1.93 3.51
N LEU A 46 -14.10 2.51 2.47
CA LEU A 46 -12.72 2.31 2.06
C LEU A 46 -11.89 3.51 2.52
N ILE A 47 -10.87 3.26 3.34
CA ILE A 47 -9.92 4.29 3.77
C ILE A 47 -8.57 3.95 3.16
N ASN A 48 -8.16 4.71 2.15
CA ASN A 48 -6.83 4.61 1.57
C ASN A 48 -5.86 5.46 2.40
N ASN A 49 -5.35 4.87 3.49
CA ASN A 49 -4.34 5.48 4.35
C ASN A 49 -2.93 4.95 4.02
N ALA A 50 -2.49 5.14 2.78
CA ALA A 50 -1.12 4.83 2.37
C ALA A 50 -0.26 6.10 2.52
N ALA A 51 0.73 6.03 3.41
CA ALA A 51 1.52 7.18 3.86
C ALA A 51 3.01 7.09 3.49
N GLN A 52 3.37 6.35 2.43
CA GLN A 52 4.77 6.30 2.02
C GLN A 52 5.18 7.66 1.45
N THR A 53 5.88 8.46 2.25
CA THR A 53 6.37 9.76 1.83
C THR A 53 7.63 9.62 0.98
N ILE A 54 8.57 8.79 1.43
CA ILE A 54 9.85 8.52 0.77
C ILE A 54 10.21 7.04 0.85
N ARG A 55 11.16 6.58 0.01
CA ARG A 55 11.79 5.28 0.20
C ARG A 55 12.73 5.31 1.40
N ARG A 56 12.57 4.34 2.30
CA ARG A 56 13.51 4.10 3.40
C ARG A 56 14.40 2.90 3.05
N PRO A 57 15.69 2.94 3.42
CA PRO A 57 16.61 1.84 3.12
C PRO A 57 16.27 0.59 3.94
N PRO A 58 16.74 -0.59 3.53
CA PRO A 58 16.55 -1.86 4.26
C PRO A 58 16.83 -1.78 5.76
N MET A 59 17.86 -1.02 6.15
CA MET A 59 18.28 -0.82 7.54
C MET A 59 17.19 -0.22 8.42
N PHE A 60 16.34 0.67 7.90
CA PHE A 60 15.23 1.27 8.64
C PHE A 60 14.23 0.20 9.14
N TYR A 61 13.95 -0.79 8.30
CA TYR A 61 12.99 -1.87 8.58
C TYR A 61 13.60 -3.08 9.29
N ARG A 62 14.92 -3.10 9.49
CA ARG A 62 15.64 -4.28 9.98
C ARG A 62 15.10 -4.81 11.31
N HIS A 63 14.68 -3.92 12.20
CA HIS A 63 14.12 -4.26 13.50
C HIS A 63 12.75 -4.97 13.40
N LEU A 64 11.95 -4.67 12.37
CA LEU A 64 10.63 -5.27 12.15
C LEU A 64 10.73 -6.72 11.70
N LEU A 65 11.75 -7.06 10.91
CA LEU A 65 11.93 -8.42 10.35
C LEU A 65 11.94 -9.52 11.40
N ILE A 66 12.46 -9.25 12.60
CA ILE A 66 12.50 -10.21 13.70
C ILE A 66 11.07 -10.69 14.04
N THR A 67 10.10 -9.79 13.94
CA THR A 67 8.69 -10.06 14.21
C THR A 67 7.97 -10.50 12.94
N GLU A 68 8.14 -9.79 11.83
CA GLU A 68 7.45 -10.06 10.56
C GLU A 68 7.86 -11.38 9.90
N SER A 69 9.03 -11.94 10.23
CA SER A 69 9.47 -13.25 9.75
C SER A 69 8.93 -14.42 10.58
N LYS A 70 8.25 -14.15 11.70
CA LYS A 70 7.64 -15.20 12.53
C LYS A 70 6.31 -15.62 11.93
N SER A 71 6.01 -16.91 12.01
CA SER A 71 4.66 -17.41 11.71
C SER A 71 3.64 -16.84 12.70
N TYR A 72 2.36 -16.73 12.30
CA TYR A 72 1.29 -16.27 13.19
C TYR A 72 1.20 -17.08 14.49
N GLN A 73 1.51 -18.38 14.42
CA GLN A 73 1.55 -19.28 15.60
C GLN A 73 2.61 -18.85 16.62
N GLN A 74 3.72 -18.27 16.17
CA GLN A 74 4.82 -17.82 17.03
C GLN A 74 4.60 -16.41 17.60
N LEU A 75 3.63 -15.66 17.08
CA LEU A 75 3.36 -14.29 17.50
C LEU A 75 2.41 -14.20 18.70
N ASN A 76 1.85 -15.31 19.18
CA ASN A 76 0.82 -15.36 20.25
C ASN A 76 -0.35 -14.38 19.99
N LEU A 77 -0.66 -14.15 18.72
CA LEU A 77 -1.72 -13.22 18.31
C LEU A 77 -3.07 -13.94 18.35
N PRO A 78 -4.18 -13.20 18.58
CA PRO A 78 -5.51 -13.76 18.46
C PRO A 78 -5.70 -14.35 17.05
N SER A 79 -5.99 -15.65 16.97
CA SER A 79 -6.06 -16.39 15.70
C SER A 79 -7.19 -15.92 14.78
N ASN A 80 -8.12 -15.11 15.29
CA ASN A 80 -9.25 -14.55 14.56
C ASN A 80 -8.98 -13.19 13.93
N ILE A 81 -7.76 -12.64 14.07
CA ILE A 81 -7.43 -11.30 13.57
C ILE A 81 -6.62 -11.37 12.28
N PHE A 82 -5.65 -12.27 12.13
CA PHE A 82 -4.80 -12.30 10.95
C PHE A 82 -5.30 -13.32 9.92
N PHE A 83 -5.36 -12.90 8.65
CA PHE A 83 -5.90 -13.72 7.57
C PHE A 83 -5.00 -13.67 6.34
N ASP A 84 -4.72 -14.85 5.78
CA ASP A 84 -4.15 -14.98 4.46
C ASP A 84 -5.27 -14.99 3.41
N ILE A 85 -4.98 -14.42 2.24
CA ILE A 85 -5.90 -14.50 1.10
C ILE A 85 -5.96 -15.98 0.65
N PRO A 86 -7.16 -16.59 0.57
CA PRO A 86 -7.28 -17.99 0.16
C PRO A 86 -6.63 -18.25 -1.19
N SER A 87 -5.84 -19.32 -1.28
CA SER A 87 -5.09 -19.71 -2.49
C SER A 87 -6.00 -20.08 -3.67
N SER A 88 -7.28 -20.35 -3.45
CA SER A 88 -8.30 -20.46 -4.51
C SER A 88 -8.49 -19.17 -5.30
N ILE A 89 -8.37 -18.01 -4.64
CA ILE A 89 -8.53 -16.69 -5.27
C ILE A 89 -7.25 -16.30 -6.02
N GLN A 90 -6.09 -16.70 -5.51
CA GLN A 90 -4.79 -16.48 -6.18
C GLN A 90 -4.73 -17.16 -7.57
N LYS A 91 -5.36 -18.34 -7.73
CA LYS A 91 -5.37 -19.09 -9.00
C LYS A 91 -6.25 -18.46 -10.09
N LEU A 92 -7.35 -17.79 -9.72
CA LEU A 92 -8.28 -17.17 -10.67
C LEU A 92 -7.62 -16.07 -11.53
N ASN A 93 -6.62 -15.36 -10.98
CA ASN A 93 -5.87 -14.33 -11.69
C ASN A 93 -4.71 -14.90 -12.54
N GLY A 94 -4.21 -16.10 -12.23
CA GLY A 94 -3.13 -16.76 -12.97
C GLY A 94 -3.58 -17.47 -14.26
N GLU A 95 -4.84 -17.88 -14.35
CA GLU A 95 -5.37 -18.59 -15.53
C GLU A 95 -5.89 -17.64 -16.63
N SER A 96 -6.13 -16.37 -16.31
CA SER A 96 -6.69 -15.38 -17.26
C SER A 96 -5.65 -14.74 -18.20
N SER A 97 -4.35 -15.04 -18.06
CA SER A 97 -3.24 -14.45 -18.83
C SER A 97 -2.74 -15.32 -19.99
N HIS A 98 -3.43 -16.42 -20.33
CA HIS A 98 -3.15 -17.22 -21.53
C HIS A 98 -4.08 -16.90 -22.71
N HIS A 99 -4.27 -15.62 -23.04
CA HIS A 99 -4.68 -15.27 -24.40
C HIS A 99 -3.44 -15.19 -25.28
N ARG A 100 -3.07 -16.33 -25.87
CA ARG A 100 -2.01 -16.46 -26.87
C ARG A 100 -2.34 -15.57 -28.08
N ILE A 101 -1.75 -14.37 -28.15
CA ILE A 101 -1.59 -13.67 -29.41
C ILE A 101 -0.41 -14.33 -30.14
N GLY A 102 -0.66 -14.78 -31.36
CA GLY A 102 0.23 -15.65 -32.11
C GLY A 102 1.58 -15.04 -32.50
N ASN A 103 2.59 -15.93 -32.52
CA ASN A 103 3.83 -15.95 -33.31
C ASN A 103 4.67 -14.67 -33.46
N THR A 104 5.90 -14.65 -32.91
CA THR A 104 7.15 -15.03 -33.63
C THR A 104 8.40 -14.91 -32.74
N SER A 105 9.34 -15.86 -32.95
CA SER A 105 10.79 -15.85 -32.65
C SER A 105 11.29 -15.78 -31.19
N ASN A 106 11.57 -16.97 -30.65
CA ASN A 106 12.74 -17.39 -29.88
C ASN A 106 13.56 -16.31 -29.15
N THR A 107 13.18 -16.04 -27.91
CA THR A 107 14.13 -15.84 -26.79
C THR A 107 13.47 -16.40 -25.53
N SER A 108 13.87 -17.61 -25.15
CA SER A 108 13.43 -18.23 -23.90
C SER A 108 14.12 -17.53 -22.73
N VAL A 109 13.52 -16.45 -22.24
CA VAL A 109 13.79 -15.97 -20.89
C VAL A 109 13.03 -16.91 -19.97
N SER A 110 13.76 -17.84 -19.35
CA SER A 110 13.23 -18.69 -18.30
C SER A 110 12.81 -17.80 -17.14
N LEU A 111 11.51 -17.46 -17.08
CA LEU A 111 10.89 -16.93 -15.89
C LEU A 111 11.08 -17.99 -14.81
N VAL A 112 11.95 -17.66 -13.86
CA VAL A 112 12.30 -18.49 -12.72
C VAL A 112 11.02 -18.96 -12.06
N ASN A 113 10.91 -20.29 -11.96
CA ASN A 113 9.75 -21.00 -11.45
C ASN A 113 9.29 -20.42 -10.11
N SER A 114 7.96 -20.35 -9.98
CA SER A 114 7.21 -20.23 -8.74
C SER A 114 7.93 -20.88 -7.56
N VAL A 115 8.51 -20.05 -6.70
CA VAL A 115 9.04 -20.49 -5.43
C VAL A 115 7.87 -20.48 -4.44
N ASP A 116 7.61 -21.62 -3.80
CA ASP A 116 6.65 -21.75 -2.71
C ASP A 116 7.08 -20.84 -1.54
N PHE A 117 6.51 -19.64 -1.47
CA PHE A 117 6.85 -18.61 -0.48
C PHE A 117 5.91 -18.58 0.74
N ALA A 118 5.31 -19.72 1.08
CA ALA A 118 4.13 -19.76 1.95
C ALA A 118 4.34 -19.45 3.45
N GLN A 119 5.51 -19.01 3.94
CA GLN A 119 5.74 -18.93 5.41
C GLN A 119 6.55 -17.74 5.95
N ILE A 120 6.95 -16.79 5.09
CA ILE A 120 7.42 -15.46 5.51
C ILE A 120 6.66 -14.47 4.64
N SER A 121 6.22 -13.32 5.17
CA SER A 121 5.63 -12.30 4.31
C SER A 121 6.67 -11.89 3.26
N ASN A 122 6.48 -12.30 2.01
CA ASN A 122 7.33 -11.92 0.86
C ASN A 122 7.60 -10.42 0.83
N SER A 123 6.62 -9.64 1.27
CA SER A 123 6.67 -8.19 1.38
C SER A 123 7.73 -7.72 2.38
N ALA A 124 7.79 -8.35 3.57
CA ALA A 124 8.79 -8.04 4.59
C ALA A 124 10.21 -8.35 4.08
N GLN A 125 10.42 -9.48 3.40
CA GLN A 125 11.70 -9.78 2.76
C GLN A 125 12.01 -8.85 1.60
N ALA A 126 11.02 -8.51 0.77
CA ALA A 126 11.17 -7.57 -0.34
C ALA A 126 11.53 -6.15 0.13
N SER A 127 11.20 -5.76 1.37
CA SER A 127 11.68 -4.51 1.98
C SER A 127 13.21 -4.48 2.13
N GLN A 128 13.87 -5.64 2.12
CA GLN A 128 15.32 -5.78 2.31
C GLN A 128 16.10 -5.76 1.00
N MET A 129 15.43 -5.65 -0.14
CA MET A 129 16.10 -5.54 -1.43
C MET A 129 16.72 -4.15 -1.57
N GLU A 130 18.02 -4.13 -1.89
CA GLU A 130 18.70 -2.92 -2.32
C GLU A 130 18.34 -2.62 -3.78
N VAL A 131 17.71 -1.48 -4.00
CA VAL A 131 17.17 -1.07 -5.30
C VAL A 131 17.81 0.24 -5.76
N ILE A 132 18.23 1.09 -4.82
CA ILE A 132 18.95 2.35 -5.09
C ILE A 132 20.31 2.37 -4.39
N PRO A 133 21.28 3.16 -4.89
CA PRO A 133 22.61 3.25 -4.27
C PRO A 133 22.60 3.65 -2.79
N SER A 134 21.63 4.46 -2.38
CA SER A 134 21.43 4.85 -0.98
C SER A 134 20.81 3.77 -0.11
N ASP A 135 20.44 2.60 -0.65
CA ASP A 135 20.03 1.44 0.15
C ASP A 135 21.23 0.66 0.69
N CYS A 136 22.41 0.79 0.07
CA CYS A 136 23.58 -0.02 0.37
C CYS A 136 24.09 0.17 1.81
N HIS A 137 24.82 -0.85 2.30
CA HIS A 137 25.32 -1.08 3.68
C HIS A 137 26.27 -0.01 4.30
N GLY A 138 26.23 1.25 3.83
CA GLY A 138 26.99 2.38 4.38
C GLY A 138 26.32 3.10 5.55
N HIS A 139 25.08 2.72 5.91
CA HIS A 139 24.36 3.34 7.02
C HIS A 139 24.98 2.93 8.36
N SER A 140 25.36 3.94 9.14
CA SER A 140 25.94 3.74 10.46
C SER A 140 24.84 3.46 11.50
N CYS A 141 25.25 2.98 12.69
CA CYS A 141 24.35 2.95 13.85
C CYS A 141 23.94 4.37 14.28
N ASP A 142 24.62 5.42 13.82
CA ASP A 142 24.27 6.80 14.10
C ASP A 142 23.10 7.28 13.20
N ASP A 143 22.99 6.75 11.98
CA ASP A 143 21.88 7.06 11.06
C ASP A 143 20.56 6.39 11.49
N PHE A 144 20.66 5.16 12.02
CA PHE A 144 19.52 4.37 12.51
C PHE A 144 19.83 3.76 13.89
N PRO A 145 19.77 4.56 14.97
CA PRO A 145 20.11 4.07 16.30
C PRO A 145 19.16 2.98 16.77
N ILE A 146 19.74 1.84 17.17
CA ILE A 146 18.99 0.66 17.60
C ILE A 146 18.15 1.00 18.83
N GLY A 147 16.87 0.66 18.79
CA GLY A 147 15.95 0.87 19.91
C GLY A 147 15.52 2.33 20.10
N SER A 148 15.86 3.21 19.16
CA SER A 148 15.42 4.60 19.16
C SER A 148 14.28 4.78 18.15
N PHE A 149 13.14 5.23 18.67
CA PHE A 149 11.92 5.38 17.89
C PHE A 149 11.34 6.78 18.05
N ASP A 150 10.59 7.24 17.06
CA ASP A 150 9.82 8.47 17.14
C ASP A 150 8.55 8.29 18.00
N GLU A 151 7.75 9.35 18.12
CA GLU A 151 6.48 9.36 18.88
C GLU A 151 5.44 8.36 18.36
N ASN A 152 5.57 7.92 17.09
CA ASN A 152 4.70 6.96 16.43
C ASN A 152 5.26 5.53 16.50
N GLY A 153 6.40 5.33 17.17
CA GLY A 153 7.07 4.03 17.29
C GLY A 153 7.81 3.60 16.01
N GLN A 154 8.06 4.51 15.07
CA GLN A 154 8.87 4.22 13.88
C GLN A 154 10.37 4.38 14.19
N GLN A 155 11.22 3.61 13.52
CA GLN A 155 12.67 3.75 13.64
C GLN A 155 13.08 5.19 13.35
N LEU A 156 13.92 5.79 14.20
CA LEU A 156 14.45 7.11 13.95
C LEU A 156 15.39 7.08 12.72
N ASP A 157 15.15 7.97 11.74
CA ASP A 157 16.02 8.19 10.58
C ASP A 157 16.76 9.52 10.75
N LEU A 158 18.03 9.45 11.14
CA LEU A 158 18.89 10.60 11.43
C LEU A 158 19.81 10.97 10.26
N ARG A 159 19.62 10.37 9.09
CA ARG A 159 20.42 10.70 7.90
C ARG A 159 20.30 12.19 7.60
N GLN A 160 21.44 12.81 7.30
CA GLN A 160 21.48 14.23 6.91
C GLN A 160 20.78 14.48 5.57
N GLU A 161 20.75 13.48 4.69
CA GLU A 161 20.16 13.58 3.36
C GLU A 161 19.28 12.37 3.07
N ASN A 162 18.09 12.63 2.54
CA ASN A 162 17.21 11.65 1.93
C ASN A 162 16.31 12.35 0.90
N SER A 163 15.47 11.58 0.19
CA SER A 163 14.63 12.10 -0.89
C SER A 163 13.55 13.09 -0.44
N TRP A 164 13.33 13.25 0.86
CA TRP A 164 12.48 14.31 1.43
C TRP A 164 13.08 15.71 1.18
N THR A 165 14.41 15.80 1.26
CA THR A 165 15.18 17.04 1.08
C THR A 165 15.75 17.18 -0.33
N SER A 166 15.60 16.17 -1.20
CA SER A 166 16.10 16.18 -2.57
C SER A 166 15.22 16.97 -3.54
N ASN A 167 15.84 17.61 -4.52
CA ASN A 167 15.21 18.28 -5.66
C ASN A 167 14.88 17.29 -6.79
N ALA A 168 14.14 17.75 -7.79
CA ALA A 168 13.64 16.89 -8.88
C ALA A 168 14.72 16.12 -9.65
N ASN A 169 15.89 16.72 -9.89
CA ASN A 169 17.01 16.10 -10.61
C ASN A 169 17.77 15.06 -9.78
N GLU A 170 17.45 14.92 -8.50
CA GLU A 170 18.10 14.00 -7.55
C GLU A 170 17.21 12.79 -7.24
N ILE A 171 15.92 12.83 -7.63
CA ILE A 171 14.99 11.72 -7.40
C ILE A 171 15.25 10.62 -8.44
N LEU A 172 15.56 9.42 -7.94
CA LEU A 172 15.75 8.25 -8.79
C LEU A 172 14.41 7.76 -9.35
N PRO A 173 14.35 7.36 -10.65
CA PRO A 173 13.11 6.90 -11.26
C PRO A 173 12.42 5.76 -10.52
N VAL A 174 13.19 4.86 -9.89
CA VAL A 174 12.62 3.73 -9.15
C VAL A 174 11.92 4.15 -7.87
N GLU A 175 12.43 5.16 -7.16
CA GLU A 175 11.75 5.71 -5.99
C GLU A 175 10.51 6.51 -6.40
N LEU A 176 10.59 7.30 -7.47
CA LEU A 176 9.43 7.98 -8.06
C LEU A 176 8.31 6.97 -8.34
N LEU A 177 8.63 5.85 -8.99
CA LEU A 177 7.68 4.79 -9.31
C LEU A 177 7.09 4.16 -8.04
N GLU A 178 7.92 3.79 -7.06
CA GLU A 178 7.46 3.18 -5.81
C GLU A 178 6.48 4.09 -5.05
N VAL A 179 6.84 5.37 -4.87
CA VAL A 179 5.99 6.35 -4.18
C VAL A 179 4.68 6.56 -4.92
N HIS A 180 4.69 6.65 -6.25
CA HIS A 180 3.46 6.74 -7.05
C HIS A 180 2.61 5.47 -6.99
N VAL A 181 3.24 4.30 -7.03
CA VAL A 181 2.52 3.02 -6.97
C VAL A 181 1.77 2.91 -5.65
N ILE A 182 2.45 3.18 -4.53
CA ILE A 182 1.85 3.07 -3.20
C ILE A 182 0.79 4.13 -2.95
N ASN A 183 1.05 5.39 -3.31
CA ASN A 183 0.20 6.51 -2.90
C ASN A 183 -0.91 6.88 -3.89
N SER A 184 -0.85 6.42 -5.14
CA SER A 184 -1.84 6.80 -6.16
C SER A 184 -2.35 5.62 -6.97
N ILE A 185 -1.47 4.76 -7.48
CA ILE A 185 -1.89 3.68 -8.40
C ILE A 185 -2.60 2.56 -7.63
N ALA A 186 -2.07 2.10 -6.50
CA ALA A 186 -2.73 1.08 -5.69
C ALA A 186 -4.09 1.56 -5.13
N PRO A 187 -4.23 2.79 -4.59
CA PRO A 187 -5.54 3.37 -4.28
C PRO A 187 -6.50 3.40 -5.48
N PHE A 188 -6.02 3.77 -6.67
CA PHE A 188 -6.82 3.73 -7.89
C PHE A 188 -7.31 2.30 -8.20
N CYS A 189 -6.44 1.29 -8.10
CA CYS A 189 -6.80 -0.11 -8.27
C CYS A 189 -7.86 -0.56 -7.25
N LEU A 190 -7.65 -0.27 -5.96
CA LEU A 190 -8.61 -0.59 -4.89
C LEU A 190 -9.99 0.02 -5.18
N ILE A 191 -10.03 1.32 -5.49
CA ILE A 191 -11.27 2.06 -5.77
C ILE A 191 -12.02 1.47 -6.96
N THR A 192 -11.31 1.25 -8.08
CA THR A 192 -11.94 0.83 -9.33
C THR A 192 -12.37 -0.64 -9.29
N ARG A 193 -11.55 -1.52 -8.72
CA ARG A 193 -11.86 -2.95 -8.61
C ARG A 193 -12.96 -3.23 -7.58
N LEU A 194 -13.07 -2.43 -6.52
CA LEU A 194 -14.13 -2.57 -5.51
C LEU A 194 -15.41 -1.80 -5.84
N LYS A 195 -15.48 -1.03 -6.94
CA LYS A 195 -16.67 -0.25 -7.31
C LYS A 195 -17.93 -1.11 -7.34
N SER A 196 -17.91 -2.23 -8.08
CA SER A 196 -19.08 -3.12 -8.20
C SER A 196 -19.48 -3.79 -6.87
N LEU A 197 -18.56 -3.91 -5.91
CA LEU A 197 -18.91 -4.34 -4.55
C LEU A 197 -19.63 -3.21 -3.81
N MET A 198 -19.06 -2.00 -3.84
CA MET A 198 -19.60 -0.82 -3.17
C MET A 198 -21.03 -0.50 -3.62
N GLU A 199 -21.35 -0.69 -4.91
CA GLU A 199 -22.71 -0.50 -5.46
C GLU A 199 -23.77 -1.43 -4.86
N LYS A 200 -23.37 -2.53 -4.22
CA LYS A 200 -24.29 -3.45 -3.53
C LYS A 200 -24.70 -2.95 -2.14
N TYR A 201 -23.95 -2.02 -1.56
CA TYR A 201 -24.21 -1.47 -0.23
C TYR A 201 -25.21 -0.32 -0.32
N HIS A 202 -25.86 0.00 0.82
CA HIS A 202 -26.83 1.11 0.87
C HIS A 202 -26.18 2.45 0.52
N ILE A 203 -24.97 2.64 1.05
CA ILE A 203 -24.11 3.80 0.86
C ILE A 203 -22.67 3.35 1.05
N ALA A 204 -21.77 3.90 0.26
CA ALA A 204 -20.35 3.66 0.40
C ALA A 204 -19.57 4.98 0.50
N PHE A 205 -18.46 4.95 1.21
CA PHE A 205 -17.55 6.06 1.35
C PHE A 205 -16.14 5.65 0.95
N ILE A 206 -15.44 6.53 0.24
CA ILE A 206 -14.03 6.40 -0.08
C ILE A 206 -13.33 7.60 0.53
N ILE A 207 -12.36 7.34 1.39
CA ILE A 207 -11.56 8.36 2.07
C ILE A 207 -10.12 8.17 1.61
N ASN A 208 -9.65 9.09 0.77
CA ASN A 208 -8.27 9.13 0.31
C ASN A 208 -7.46 10.03 1.26
N VAL A 209 -6.57 9.43 2.05
CA VAL A 209 -5.72 10.20 2.96
C VAL A 209 -4.56 10.80 2.16
N THR A 210 -4.62 12.12 1.97
CA THR A 210 -3.59 12.90 1.31
C THR A 210 -2.85 13.77 2.33
N ALA A 211 -2.27 14.87 1.88
CA ALA A 211 -1.47 15.76 2.70
C ALA A 211 -1.34 17.14 2.03
N VAL A 212 -0.82 18.14 2.74
CA VAL A 212 -0.60 19.51 2.24
C VAL A 212 0.31 19.53 1.00
N GLU A 213 1.19 18.55 0.91
CA GLU A 213 2.07 18.19 -0.21
C GLU A 213 1.28 18.02 -1.52
N GLY A 214 0.05 17.49 -1.45
CA GLY A 214 -0.82 17.26 -2.60
C GLY A 214 -1.69 18.44 -3.02
N GLN A 215 -1.63 19.58 -2.31
CA GLN A 215 -2.47 20.75 -2.62
C GLN A 215 -1.80 21.70 -3.61
N PHE A 216 -2.48 22.11 -4.67
CA PHE A 216 -1.93 23.04 -5.67
C PHE A 216 -1.81 24.49 -5.15
N SER A 217 -2.67 24.91 -4.23
CA SER A 217 -2.79 26.28 -3.75
C SER A 217 -1.99 26.58 -2.48
N SER A 218 -1.04 25.71 -2.09
CA SER A 218 -0.19 25.96 -0.92
C SER A 218 0.91 26.98 -1.24
N TYR A 219 1.00 28.03 -0.43
CA TYR A 219 1.93 29.15 -0.62
C TYR A 219 3.34 28.90 -0.06
N THR A 220 3.55 27.79 0.65
CA THR A 220 4.80 27.47 1.37
C THR A 220 5.50 26.22 0.82
N LYS A 221 5.20 25.82 -0.43
CA LYS A 221 5.84 24.64 -1.03
C LYS A 221 7.33 24.87 -1.25
N LEU A 222 8.12 23.91 -0.78
CA LEU A 222 9.55 23.80 -1.09
C LEU A 222 9.73 23.15 -2.47
N SER A 223 10.93 23.29 -3.04
CA SER A 223 11.31 22.63 -4.30
C SER A 223 11.66 21.14 -4.13
N THR A 224 11.66 20.65 -2.90
CA THR A 224 12.08 19.30 -2.52
C THR A 224 10.92 18.29 -2.54
N HIS A 225 11.22 16.99 -2.40
CA HIS A 225 10.27 15.87 -2.42
C HIS A 225 9.19 15.96 -3.53
N PRO A 226 9.54 16.34 -4.77
CA PRO A 226 8.53 16.62 -5.80
C PRO A 226 7.71 15.37 -6.16
N HIS A 227 8.31 14.18 -6.07
CA HIS A 227 7.64 12.91 -6.34
C HIS A 227 6.50 12.60 -5.35
N THR A 228 6.68 12.90 -4.05
CA THR A 228 5.63 12.80 -3.03
C THR A 228 4.51 13.81 -3.30
N ASN A 229 4.88 15.06 -3.60
CA ASN A 229 3.93 16.12 -3.98
C ASN A 229 3.10 15.70 -5.19
N MET A 230 3.73 15.13 -6.22
CA MET A 230 3.08 14.62 -7.43
C MET A 230 2.13 13.45 -7.11
N ALA A 231 2.55 12.47 -6.31
CA ALA A 231 1.73 11.31 -5.97
C ALA A 231 0.49 11.71 -5.14
N LYS A 232 0.65 12.57 -4.13
CA LYS A 232 -0.48 13.07 -3.32
C LYS A 232 -1.42 13.97 -4.13
N SER A 233 -0.88 14.80 -5.03
CA SER A 233 -1.68 15.60 -5.97
C SER A 233 -2.47 14.72 -6.95
N SER A 234 -1.87 13.63 -7.43
CA SER A 234 -2.53 12.64 -8.27
C SER A 234 -3.71 11.99 -7.55
N LEU A 235 -3.55 11.62 -6.27
CA LEU A 235 -4.65 11.08 -5.47
C LEU A 235 -5.77 12.11 -5.21
N ASN A 236 -5.43 13.37 -4.96
CA ASN A 236 -6.39 14.47 -4.88
C ASN A 236 -7.15 14.68 -6.21
N MET A 237 -6.45 14.58 -7.34
CA MET A 237 -7.05 14.72 -8.65
C MET A 237 -7.99 13.56 -8.98
N LEU A 238 -7.68 12.34 -8.54
CA LEU A 238 -8.59 11.19 -8.62
C LEU A 238 -9.90 11.48 -7.90
N THR A 239 -9.83 11.94 -6.64
CA THR A 239 -11.02 12.36 -5.89
C THR A 239 -11.81 13.43 -6.64
N ARG A 240 -11.16 14.52 -7.06
CA ARG A 240 -11.81 15.64 -7.76
C ARG A 240 -12.50 15.20 -9.05
N THR A 241 -11.86 14.29 -9.80
CA THR A 241 -12.35 13.83 -11.10
C THR A 241 -13.51 12.86 -10.96
N SER A 242 -13.40 11.89 -10.05
CA SER A 242 -14.32 10.75 -10.00
C SER A 242 -15.46 10.90 -9.00
N ALA A 243 -15.36 11.77 -7.98
CA ALA A 243 -16.35 11.85 -6.91
C ALA A 243 -17.78 12.13 -7.40
N GLN A 244 -17.96 13.03 -8.37
CA GLN A 244 -19.29 13.36 -8.91
C GLN A 244 -19.91 12.20 -9.70
N GLU A 245 -19.09 11.38 -10.36
CA GLU A 245 -19.58 10.19 -11.08
C GLU A 245 -19.97 9.10 -10.08
N PHE A 246 -19.10 8.80 -9.12
CA PHE A 246 -19.33 7.79 -8.08
C PHE A 246 -20.55 8.11 -7.21
N ALA A 247 -20.83 9.40 -6.96
CA ALA A 247 -21.99 9.83 -6.19
C ALA A 247 -23.32 9.41 -6.84
N LYS A 248 -23.36 9.21 -8.17
CA LYS A 248 -24.56 8.70 -8.88
C LYS A 248 -24.92 7.27 -8.48
N SER A 249 -23.94 6.51 -7.98
CA SER A 249 -24.10 5.15 -7.44
C SER A 249 -24.13 5.11 -5.90
N ASN A 250 -24.40 6.24 -5.21
CA ASN A 250 -24.33 6.37 -3.74
C ASN A 250 -22.94 6.04 -3.14
N ILE A 251 -21.87 6.29 -3.90
CA ILE A 251 -20.50 6.15 -3.44
C ILE A 251 -19.87 7.54 -3.31
N PHE A 252 -19.58 7.97 -2.09
CA PHE A 252 -19.08 9.31 -1.80
C PHE A 252 -17.57 9.28 -1.56
N MET A 253 -16.82 9.96 -2.43
CA MET A 253 -15.36 9.99 -2.39
C MET A 253 -14.87 11.35 -1.91
N ASN A 254 -14.00 11.35 -0.91
CA ASN A 254 -13.38 12.56 -0.35
C ASN A 254 -11.87 12.34 -0.18
N SER A 255 -11.12 13.44 -0.24
CA SER A 255 -9.72 13.49 0.19
C SER A 255 -9.63 14.20 1.52
N VAL A 256 -8.78 13.69 2.42
CA VAL A 256 -8.54 14.29 3.73
C VAL A 256 -7.05 14.54 3.88
N ASP A 257 -6.72 15.78 4.24
CA ASP A 257 -5.38 16.17 4.63
C ASP A 257 -5.24 15.97 6.15
N THR A 258 -4.18 15.29 6.56
CA THR A 258 -3.92 15.01 7.98
C THR A 258 -3.20 16.16 8.69
N GLY A 259 -2.70 17.15 7.95
CA GLY A 259 -1.90 18.23 8.50
C GLY A 259 -0.51 17.77 8.94
N TRP A 260 0.06 18.48 9.91
CA TRP A 260 1.26 18.15 10.66
C TRP A 260 0.92 18.08 12.14
#